data_AF-A0A1B6IDB6-F1
#
_entry.id   AF-A0A1B6IDB6-F1
#
_cell.length_a   1.000
_cell.length_b   1.000
_cell.length_c   1.000
_cell.angle_alpha   90.00
_cell.angle_beta   90.00
_cell.angle_gamma   90.00
#
_symmetry.space_group_name_H-M   'P 1'
#
loop_
_entity.id
_entity.type
_entity.pdbx_description
1 polymer ?
#
loop_
_entity_poly.entity_id
_entity_poly.type
_entity_poly.pdbx_seq_one_letter_code
_entity_poly.pdbx_strand_id
1 'polypeptide(L)'
;LLGLYINEYNVSLINQTLETLTEYCQGPCHDNQNCIATHESNGLDIITALILNDINPLGKSRMDLVLELKNNASKLLLAIMESRGDSENAERILYNMNPKQLVDVACRAF
;
A
#
# COMPACT_ATOMS: atom_id res chain seq x y z
N LEU A 1 -8.66 -11.46 3.91
CA LEU A 1 -9.99 -11.09 3.39
C LEU A 1 -9.90 -10.04 2.28
N LEU A 2 -9.07 -8.99 2.39
CA LEU A 2 -8.96 -7.91 1.38
C LEU A 2 -8.80 -8.42 -0.06
N GLY A 3 -7.91 -9.40 -0.28
CA GLY A 3 -7.67 -9.97 -1.60
C GLY A 3 -8.89 -10.57 -2.30
N LEU A 4 -9.93 -10.99 -1.56
CA LEU A 4 -11.16 -11.55 -2.11
C LEU A 4 -12.10 -10.47 -2.70
N TYR A 5 -11.96 -9.23 -2.25
CA TYR A 5 -12.79 -8.11 -2.73
C TYR A 5 -12.23 -7.47 -4.01
N ILE A 6 -10.97 -7.73 -4.33
CA ILE A 6 -10.27 -7.14 -5.47
C ILE A 6 -10.37 -8.08 -6.66
N ASN A 7 -10.84 -7.56 -7.79
CA ASN A 7 -11.06 -8.31 -9.02
C ASN A 7 -10.84 -7.42 -10.26
N GLU A 8 -10.94 -8.03 -11.45
CA GLU A 8 -10.66 -7.36 -12.73
C GLU A 8 -11.56 -6.14 -13.01
N TYR A 9 -12.75 -6.07 -12.40
CA TYR A 9 -13.69 -4.97 -12.63
C TYR A 9 -13.44 -3.74 -11.76
N ASN A 10 -12.75 -3.90 -10.62
CA ASN A 10 -12.55 -2.80 -9.67
C ASN A 10 -11.09 -2.39 -9.47
N VAL A 11 -10.13 -3.22 -9.89
CA VAL A 11 -8.71 -2.96 -9.66
C VAL A 11 -8.23 -1.65 -10.30
N SER A 12 -8.78 -1.25 -11.45
CA SER A 12 -8.45 0.02 -12.11
C SER A 12 -8.86 1.23 -11.26
N LEU A 13 -10.05 1.19 -10.63
CA LEU A 13 -10.51 2.25 -9.73
C LEU A 13 -9.63 2.34 -8.48
N ILE A 14 -9.21 1.18 -7.95
CA ILE A 14 -8.31 1.13 -6.79
C ILE A 14 -6.96 1.74 -7.18
N ASN A 15 -6.39 1.39 -8.34
CA ASN A 15 -5.15 1.98 -8.83
C ASN A 15 -5.25 3.49 -8.97
N GLN A 16 -6.31 4.00 -9.60
CA GLN A 16 -6.54 5.44 -9.71
C GLN A 16 -6.65 6.14 -8.34
N THR A 17 -7.27 5.47 -7.36
CA THR A 17 -7.35 5.98 -5.99
C THR A 17 -5.97 6.05 -5.34
N LEU A 18 -5.17 5.00 -5.47
CA LEU A 18 -3.81 4.95 -4.92
C LEU A 18 -2.90 6.00 -5.57
N GLU A 19 -3.00 6.19 -6.89
CA GLU A 19 -2.26 7.22 -7.62
C GLU A 19 -2.67 8.62 -7.16
N THR A 20 -3.97 8.90 -7.04
CA THR A 20 -4.47 10.19 -6.56
C THR A 20 -3.99 10.49 -5.14
N LEU A 21 -4.01 9.48 -4.25
CA LEU A 21 -3.50 9.63 -2.88
C LEU A 21 -1.98 9.80 -2.85
N THR A 22 -1.26 9.22 -3.82
CA THR A 22 0.20 9.38 -3.95
C THR A 22 0.49 10.84 -4.30
N GLU A 23 -0.20 11.39 -5.30
CA GLU A 23 -0.08 12.80 -5.68
C GLU A 23 -0.47 13.75 -4.54
N TYR A 24 -1.44 13.36 -3.71
CA TYR A 24 -1.84 14.12 -2.51
C TYR A 24 -0.74 14.15 -1.43
N CYS A 25 0.06 13.09 -1.31
CA CYS A 25 1.07 12.95 -0.25
C CYS A 25 2.51 13.27 -0.68
N GLN A 26 2.81 13.22 -1.97
CA GLN A 26 4.19 13.34 -2.48
C GLN A 26 4.79 14.74 -2.22
N GLY A 27 6.10 14.77 -1.96
CA GLY A 27 6.82 15.99 -1.61
C GLY A 27 6.73 16.35 -0.12
N PRO A 28 7.18 17.56 0.27
CA PRO A 28 7.24 18.01 1.67
C PRO A 28 5.87 18.42 2.21
N CYS A 29 4.92 17.48 2.27
CA CYS A 29 3.53 17.72 2.66
C CYS A 29 3.13 16.96 3.93
N HIS A 30 3.72 17.34 5.06
CA HIS A 30 3.55 16.64 6.34
C HIS A 30 2.08 16.51 6.79
N ASP A 31 1.27 17.54 6.58
CA ASP A 31 -0.13 17.53 7.00
C ASP A 31 -0.95 16.49 6.24
N ASN A 32 -0.75 16.39 4.93
CA ASN A 32 -1.42 15.40 4.09
C ASN A 32 -0.97 13.98 4.44
N GLN A 33 0.34 13.81 4.61
CA GLN A 33 0.92 12.54 5.06
C GLN A 33 0.33 12.15 6.44
N ASN A 34 0.18 13.11 7.37
CA ASN A 34 -0.35 12.87 8.72
C ASN A 34 -1.82 12.49 8.67
N CYS A 35 -2.59 13.23 7.88
CA CYS A 35 -4.00 12.96 7.66
C CYS A 35 -4.25 11.50 7.25
N ILE A 36 -3.40 10.92 6.39
CA ILE A 36 -3.52 9.52 5.99
C ILE A 36 -2.96 8.55 7.04
N ALA A 37 -1.77 8.83 7.57
CA ALA A 37 -1.06 7.92 8.48
C ALA A 37 -1.75 7.74 9.84
N THR A 38 -2.38 8.79 10.37
CA THR A 38 -2.96 8.80 11.72
C THR A 38 -4.49 8.75 11.72
N HIS A 39 -5.13 8.60 10.56
CA HIS A 39 -6.59 8.54 10.47
C HIS A 39 -7.15 7.33 11.24
N GLU A 40 -8.28 7.51 11.92
CA GLU A 40 -8.96 6.46 12.68
C GLU A 40 -9.45 5.28 11.82
N SER A 41 -9.53 5.49 10.50
CA SER A 41 -9.89 4.44 9.53
C SER A 41 -8.77 3.43 9.26
N ASN A 42 -7.59 3.62 9.84
CA ASN A 42 -6.43 2.74 9.68
C ASN A 42 -6.05 2.53 8.19
N GLY A 43 -6.04 3.60 7.41
CA GLY A 43 -5.73 3.55 5.97
C GLY A 43 -4.35 2.95 5.67
N LEU A 44 -3.38 3.19 6.56
CA LEU A 44 -2.03 2.62 6.47
C LEU A 44 -2.02 1.09 6.55
N ASP A 45 -2.89 0.49 7.36
CA ASP A 45 -3.01 -0.96 7.49
C ASP A 45 -3.55 -1.57 6.20
N ILE A 46 -4.49 -0.88 5.53
CA ILE A 46 -5.04 -1.30 4.24
C ILE A 46 -3.94 -1.25 3.16
N ILE A 47 -3.16 -0.17 3.11
CA ILE A 47 -2.04 -0.03 2.16
C ILE A 47 -1.01 -1.15 2.38
N THR A 48 -0.65 -1.41 3.64
CA THR A 48 0.28 -2.48 4.01
C THR A 48 -0.29 -3.86 3.64
N ALA A 49 -1.59 -4.07 3.86
CA ALA A 49 -2.29 -5.30 3.49
C ALA A 49 -2.33 -5.53 1.97
N LEU A 50 -2.46 -4.48 1.15
CA LEU A 50 -2.38 -4.58 -0.32
C LEU A 50 -1.01 -5.08 -0.78
N ILE A 51 0.06 -4.62 -0.12
CA ILE A 51 1.44 -5.02 -0.42
C ILE A 51 1.68 -6.46 0.02
N LEU A 52 1.35 -6.79 1.28
CA LEU A 52 1.76 -8.07 1.88
C LEU A 52 0.85 -9.25 1.56
N ASN A 53 -0.46 -9.04 1.45
CA ASN A 53 -1.38 -10.17 1.29
C ASN A 53 -1.41 -10.69 -0.15
N ASP A 54 -1.74 -11.97 -0.27
CA ASP A 54 -2.09 -12.55 -1.57
C ASP A 54 -3.46 -12.02 -2.03
N ILE A 55 -3.53 -11.59 -3.28
CA ILE A 55 -4.75 -11.09 -3.90
C ILE A 55 -5.36 -12.22 -4.73
N ASN A 56 -6.10 -13.11 -4.07
CA ASN A 56 -6.74 -14.27 -4.70
C ASN A 56 -8.26 -14.04 -4.88
N PRO A 57 -8.86 -14.46 -6.00
CA PRO A 57 -8.28 -15.30 -7.05
C PRO A 57 -7.51 -14.53 -8.14
N LEU A 58 -7.52 -13.19 -8.13
CA LEU A 58 -6.97 -12.35 -9.20
C LEU A 58 -5.52 -12.70 -9.57
N GLY A 59 -4.66 -12.95 -8.58
CA GLY A 59 -3.26 -13.31 -8.79
C GLY A 59 -3.05 -14.65 -9.51
N LYS A 60 -4.08 -15.48 -9.64
CA LYS A 60 -4.01 -16.72 -10.43
C LYS A 60 -4.30 -16.50 -11.92
N SER A 61 -5.14 -15.53 -12.28
CA SER A 61 -5.53 -15.24 -13.67
C SER A 61 -4.81 -14.04 -14.26
N ARG A 62 -4.61 -13.00 -13.46
CA ARG A 62 -4.13 -11.67 -13.87
C ARG A 62 -3.08 -11.14 -12.89
N MET A 63 -1.94 -11.84 -12.86
CA MET A 63 -0.79 -11.41 -12.04
C MET A 63 -0.28 -10.03 -12.45
N ASP A 64 -0.42 -9.64 -13.73
CA ASP A 64 -0.12 -8.30 -14.24
C ASP A 64 -0.83 -7.21 -13.44
N LEU A 65 -2.14 -7.35 -13.21
CA LEU A 65 -2.94 -6.39 -12.46
C LEU A 65 -2.58 -6.37 -10.97
N VAL A 66 -2.22 -7.52 -10.39
CA VAL A 66 -1.79 -7.61 -8.99
C VAL A 66 -0.45 -6.91 -8.80
N LEU A 67 0.49 -7.07 -9.72
CA LEU A 67 1.80 -6.40 -9.67
C LEU A 67 1.65 -4.89 -9.79
N GLU A 68 0.80 -4.41 -10.71
CA GLU A 68 0.48 -2.98 -10.85
C GLU A 68 -0.12 -2.40 -9.56
N LEU A 69 -1.09 -3.10 -8.97
CA LEU A 69 -1.72 -2.71 -7.72
C LEU A 69 -0.72 -2.65 -6.56
N LYS A 70 0.12 -3.68 -6.41
CA LYS A 70 1.16 -3.71 -5.37
C LYS A 70 2.19 -2.59 -5.57
N ASN A 71 2.55 -2.29 -6.82
CA ASN A 71 3.44 -1.19 -7.16
C ASN A 71 2.84 0.17 -6.77
N ASN A 72 1.58 0.42 -7.11
CA ASN A 72 0.90 1.67 -6.75
C ASN A 72 0.70 1.81 -5.23
N ALA A 73 0.40 0.72 -4.52
CA ALA A 73 0.36 0.72 -3.05
C ALA A 73 1.74 1.04 -2.44
N SER A 74 2.81 0.51 -3.03
CA SER A 74 4.19 0.77 -2.59
C SER A 74 4.59 2.23 -2.81
N LYS A 75 4.23 2.83 -3.95
CA LYS A 75 4.44 4.26 -4.21
C LYS A 75 3.71 5.15 -3.21
N LEU A 76 2.45 4.84 -2.90
CA LEU A 76 1.69 5.57 -1.90
C LEU A 76 2.34 5.48 -0.52
N LEU A 77 2.78 4.29 -0.11
CA LEU A 77 3.48 4.11 1.16
C LEU A 77 4.76 4.97 1.21
N LEU A 78 5.54 4.98 0.14
CA LEU A 78 6.75 5.81 0.06
C LEU A 78 6.42 7.31 0.13
N ALA A 79 5.40 7.78 -0.57
CA ALA A 79 4.95 9.18 -0.51
C ALA A 79 4.50 9.60 0.90
N ILE A 80 3.83 8.70 1.64
CA ILE A 80 3.44 8.95 3.04
C ILE A 80 4.66 9.08 3.96
N MET A 81 5.77 8.42 3.63
CA MET A 81 7.00 8.38 4.42
C MET A 81 8.05 9.42 4.01
N GLU A 82 7.94 10.03 2.83
CA GLU A 82 9.02 10.77 2.15
C GLU A 82 9.64 11.89 2.99
N SER A 83 8.82 12.65 3.71
CA SER A 83 9.26 13.84 4.45
C SER A 83 9.17 13.64 5.96
N ARG A 84 9.36 12.42 6.47
CA ARG A 84 9.22 12.14 7.91
C ARG A 84 10.53 11.74 8.56
N GLY A 85 10.93 12.52 9.56
CA GLY A 85 12.02 12.18 10.49
C GLY A 85 11.53 11.72 11.87
N ASP A 86 10.22 11.64 12.09
CA ASP A 86 9.63 11.22 13.37
C ASP A 86 9.51 9.69 13.47
N SER A 87 9.91 9.13 14.61
CA SER A 87 9.96 7.69 14.83
C SER A 87 8.58 7.03 14.89
N GLU A 88 7.53 7.78 15.23
CA GLU A 88 6.18 7.26 15.48
C GLU A 88 5.54 6.60 14.23
N ASN A 89 5.66 7.24 13.06
CA ASN A 89 5.12 6.67 11.82
C ASN A 89 5.93 5.47 11.35
N ALA A 90 7.27 5.53 11.51
CA ALA A 90 8.15 4.43 11.17
C ALA A 90 7.81 3.20 12.03
N GLU A 91 7.59 3.39 13.34
CA GLU A 91 7.17 2.34 14.26
C GLU A 91 5.81 1.74 13.88
N ARG A 92 4.83 2.56 13.50
CA ARG A 92 3.51 2.08 13.08
C ARG A 92 3.55 1.26 11.79
N ILE A 93 4.39 1.66 10.83
CA ILE A 93 4.63 0.87 9.61
C ILE A 93 5.34 -0.43 9.96
N LEU A 94 6.40 -0.39 10.76
CA LEU A 94 7.15 -1.58 11.18
C LEU A 94 6.29 -2.55 12.01
N TYR A 95 5.35 -2.02 12.80
CA TYR A 95 4.40 -2.84 13.56
C TYR A 95 3.49 -3.65 12.63
N ASN A 96 3.02 -3.03 11.55
CA ASN A 96 2.10 -3.66 10.60
C ASN A 96 2.81 -4.42 9.48
N MET A 97 4.09 -4.17 9.26
CA MET A 97 4.89 -4.76 8.19
C MET A 97 5.85 -5.81 8.74
N ASN A 98 5.46 -7.07 8.68
CA ASN A 98 6.34 -8.18 9.07
C ASN A 98 7.52 -8.26 8.09
N PRO A 99 8.78 -8.07 8.54
CA PRO A 99 9.94 -8.06 7.64
C PRO A 99 10.13 -9.36 6.86
N LYS A 100 9.78 -10.51 7.45
CA LYS A 100 9.86 -11.81 6.76
C LYS A 100 8.85 -11.90 5.62
N GLN A 101 7.62 -11.42 5.86
CA GLN A 101 6.58 -11.41 4.83
C GLN A 101 6.93 -10.43 3.70
N LEU A 102 7.53 -9.29 4.04
CA LEU A 102 7.99 -8.34 3.03
C LEU A 102 9.06 -8.96 2.11
N VAL A 103 10.04 -9.66 2.69
CA VAL A 103 11.07 -10.37 1.93
C VAL A 103 10.45 -11.47 1.06
N ASP A 104 9.54 -12.29 1.61
CA ASP A 104 8.84 -13.33 0.85
C ASP A 104 8.06 -12.76 -0.33
N VAL A 105 7.37 -11.62 -0.15
CA VAL A 105 6.63 -10.94 -1.22
C VAL A 105 7.57 -10.40 -2.29
N ALA A 106 8.69 -9.79 -1.89
CA ALA A 106 9.70 -9.32 -2.82
C ALA A 106 10.28 -10.48 -3.65
N CYS A 107 10.62 -11.60 -3.01
CA CYS A 107 11.13 -12.79 -3.69
C CYS A 107 10.14 -13.46 -4.65
N ARG A 108 8.83 -13.29 -4.45
CA ARG A 108 7.80 -13.82 -5.36
C ARG A 108 7.48 -12.87 -6.53
N ALA A 109 7.89 -11.62 -6.44
CA ALA A 109 7.67 -10.61 -7.47
C ALA A 109 8.77 -10.60 -8.55
N PHE A 110 9.92 -11.22 -8.27
CA PHE A 110 11.06 -11.43 -9.17
C PHE A 110 11.18 -12.90 -9.59
#